data_AF-A0A7K4VNN1-F1
#
_entry.id   AF-A0A7K4VNN1-F1
#
_cell.length_a   1.000
_cell.length_b   1.000
_cell.length_c   1.000
_cell.angle_alpha   90.00
_cell.angle_beta   90.00
_cell.angle_gamma   90.00
#
_symmetry.space_group_name_H-M   'P 1'
#
loop_
_entity.id
_entity.type
_entity.pdbx_description
1 polymer ?
#
loop_
_entity_poly.entity_id
_entity_poly.type
_entity_poly.pdbx_seq_one_letter_code
_entity_poly.pdbx_strand_id
1 'polypeptide(L)'
;MGDPFGRWGSGPPRSEYEDRTPLRHSNSFARLTGKTIYNQRKDYGQALLKLQNDFQHHVEHLLTMPLERELRSAEDCLGRLRELEEQGRVWGQDVILEVRDQELVLSDVESK
;
A
#
# COMPACT_ATOMS: atom_id res chain seq x y z
N MET A 1 52.25 15.10 15.17
CA MET A 1 51.68 15.87 14.05
C MET A 1 52.45 15.50 12.81
N GLY A 2 51.75 14.98 11.80
CA GLY A 2 52.30 14.62 10.49
C GLY A 2 51.11 14.44 9.56
N ASP A 3 50.97 15.36 8.61
CA ASP A 3 49.81 15.47 7.73
C ASP A 3 49.72 14.28 6.76
N PRO A 4 48.55 13.62 6.64
CA PRO A 4 48.38 12.47 5.75
C PRO A 4 48.06 12.87 4.30
N PHE A 5 48.06 14.17 3.97
CA PHE A 5 47.65 14.69 2.66
C PHE A 5 48.83 15.08 1.76
N GLY A 6 49.91 14.31 1.83
CA GLY A 6 50.99 14.42 0.87
C GLY A 6 50.63 13.77 -0.47
N ARG A 7 50.72 14.59 -1.54
CA ARG A 7 51.15 14.19 -2.90
C ARG A 7 50.07 13.82 -3.93
N TRP A 8 49.44 14.86 -4.49
CA TRP A 8 48.93 14.82 -5.88
C TRP A 8 49.69 15.87 -6.69
N GLY A 9 50.92 15.54 -7.06
CA GLY A 9 51.68 16.31 -8.03
C GLY A 9 51.48 15.75 -9.43
N SER A 10 51.42 16.66 -10.42
CA SER A 10 51.61 16.49 -11.87
C SER A 10 50.32 16.46 -12.71
N GLY A 11 49.83 17.65 -13.08
CA GLY A 11 48.97 17.81 -14.26
C GLY A 11 49.82 17.78 -15.55
N PRO A 12 49.37 17.12 -16.63
CA PRO A 12 50.03 17.22 -17.93
C PRO A 12 49.69 18.55 -18.63
N PRO A 13 50.56 19.05 -19.54
CA PRO A 13 50.41 20.37 -20.13
C PRO A 13 49.30 20.41 -21.18
N ARG A 14 48.68 21.60 -21.26
CA ARG A 14 47.71 22.05 -22.24
C ARG A 14 48.23 21.85 -23.67
N SER A 15 47.53 21.04 -24.48
CA SER A 15 47.64 21.05 -25.94
C SER A 15 46.31 21.53 -26.50
N GLU A 16 46.34 22.71 -27.11
CA GLU A 16 45.26 23.28 -27.92
C GLU A 16 45.28 22.62 -29.28
N TYR A 17 44.30 21.80 -29.64
CA TYR A 17 43.79 21.72 -31.01
C TYR A 17 42.33 21.26 -30.95
N GLU A 18 41.55 21.92 -31.80
CA GLU A 18 40.11 21.86 -31.93
C GLU A 18 39.58 20.44 -32.14
N ASP A 19 38.56 20.07 -31.39
CA ASP A 19 37.36 19.52 -32.01
C ASP A 19 36.15 20.02 -31.23
N ARG A 20 35.57 21.13 -31.71
CA ARG A 20 34.23 21.54 -31.31
C ARG A 20 33.23 20.59 -31.98
N THR A 21 33.21 19.35 -31.55
CA THR A 21 32.00 18.55 -31.60
C THR A 21 31.16 18.98 -30.40
N PRO A 22 29.99 19.63 -30.57
CA PRO A 22 29.00 19.55 -29.52
C PRO A 22 28.56 18.09 -29.52
N LEU A 23 29.27 17.27 -28.72
CA LEU A 23 28.71 16.03 -28.24
C LEU A 23 27.48 16.45 -27.48
N ARG A 24 26.35 16.49 -28.18
CA ARG A 24 25.01 16.40 -27.63
C ARG A 24 24.91 15.04 -26.97
N HIS A 25 25.70 14.85 -25.92
CA HIS A 25 25.48 13.81 -24.94
C HIS A 25 24.12 14.12 -24.34
N SER A 26 23.17 13.33 -24.81
CA SER A 26 22.19 12.64 -23.98
C SER A 26 21.57 13.50 -22.87
N ASN A 27 20.32 13.89 -23.08
CA ASN A 27 19.35 13.87 -21.98
C ASN A 27 17.94 13.76 -22.56
N SER A 28 17.65 12.63 -23.23
CA SER A 28 16.27 12.15 -23.35
C SER A 28 15.71 11.65 -22.01
N PHE A 29 16.52 11.67 -20.94
CA PHE A 29 16.05 11.62 -19.56
C PHE A 29 16.30 13.00 -18.94
N ALA A 30 15.34 13.92 -19.08
CA ALA A 30 15.34 15.14 -18.28
C ALA A 30 15.48 14.73 -16.80
N ARG A 31 16.57 15.13 -16.15
CA ARG A 31 16.74 14.90 -14.71
C ARG A 31 15.51 15.48 -14.02
N LEU A 32 14.74 14.60 -13.36
CA LEU A 32 13.59 15.03 -12.58
C LEU A 32 14.04 16.08 -11.57
N THR A 33 13.32 17.20 -11.52
CA THR A 33 13.63 18.24 -10.53
C THR A 33 13.40 17.69 -9.13
N GLY A 34 14.12 18.19 -8.12
CA GLY A 34 13.90 17.80 -6.73
C GLY A 34 12.44 18.00 -6.28
N LYS A 35 11.79 19.06 -6.78
CA LYS A 35 10.36 19.33 -6.57
C LYS A 35 9.46 18.23 -7.16
N THR A 36 9.75 17.77 -8.37
CA THR A 36 9.00 16.69 -9.03
C THR A 36 9.13 15.39 -8.26
N ILE A 37 10.35 15.04 -7.82
CA ILE A 37 10.61 13.83 -7.03
C ILE A 37 9.88 13.90 -5.68
N TYR A 38 9.92 15.06 -5.00
CA TYR A 38 9.21 15.27 -3.74
C TYR A 38 7.70 15.11 -3.90
N ASN A 39 7.09 15.77 -4.90
CA ASN A 39 5.66 15.67 -5.14
C ASN A 39 5.26 14.22 -5.47
N GLN A 40 5.99 13.55 -6.36
CA GLN A 40 5.73 12.15 -6.70
C GLN A 40 5.77 11.23 -5.46
N ARG A 41 6.74 11.44 -4.56
CA ARG A 41 6.83 10.67 -3.31
C ARG A 41 5.70 10.99 -2.35
N LYS A 42 5.32 12.28 -2.22
CA LYS A 42 4.20 12.72 -1.40
C LYS A 42 2.90 12.10 -1.90
N ASP A 43 2.65 12.18 -3.20
CA ASP A 43 1.44 11.66 -3.83
C ASP A 43 1.38 10.12 -3.72
N TYR A 44 2.51 9.44 -3.92
CA TYR A 44 2.62 7.98 -3.70
C TYR A 44 2.31 7.59 -2.25
N GLY A 45 2.88 8.29 -1.27
CA GLY A 45 2.59 8.05 0.13
C GLY A 45 1.11 8.26 0.48
N GLN A 46 0.50 9.32 -0.05
CA GLN A 46 -0.93 9.57 0.12
C GLN A 46 -1.80 8.50 -0.56
N ALA A 47 -1.41 8.02 -1.74
CA ALA A 47 -2.14 6.96 -2.45
C ALA A 47 -2.09 5.61 -1.69
N LEU A 48 -0.93 5.26 -1.11
CA LEU A 48 -0.80 4.06 -0.28
C LEU A 48 -1.68 4.12 0.97
N LEU A 49 -1.72 5.28 1.64
CA LEU A 49 -2.57 5.47 2.82
C LEU A 49 -4.06 5.43 2.49
N LYS A 50 -4.48 5.97 1.33
CA LYS A 50 -5.86 5.86 0.85
C LYS A 50 -6.26 4.42 0.59
N LEU A 51 -5.41 3.64 -0.08
CA LEU A 51 -5.69 2.24 -0.39
C LEU A 51 -5.91 1.39 0.87
N GLN A 52 -5.26 1.74 1.98
CA GLN A 52 -5.47 1.09 3.27
C GLN A 52 -6.80 1.49 3.94
N ASN A 53 -7.36 2.64 3.58
CA ASN A 53 -8.56 3.21 4.20
C ASN A 53 -9.85 2.97 3.40
N ASP A 54 -9.77 2.43 2.19
CA ASP A 54 -10.92 2.29 1.28
C ASP A 54 -11.65 0.94 1.43
N PHE A 55 -11.33 0.13 2.44
CA PHE A 55 -12.05 -1.12 2.69
C PHE A 55 -13.37 -0.82 3.39
N GLN A 56 -14.43 -0.66 2.59
CA GLN A 56 -15.81 -0.51 3.06
C GLN A 56 -16.76 -1.21 2.08
N HIS A 57 -17.53 -2.18 2.57
CA HIS A 57 -18.46 -2.97 1.77
C HIS A 57 -19.79 -3.20 2.47
N HIS A 58 -20.88 -3.19 1.70
CA HIS A 58 -22.18 -3.66 2.18
C HIS A 58 -22.20 -5.18 2.19
N VAL A 59 -22.57 -5.76 3.32
CA VAL A 59 -22.66 -7.21 3.51
C VAL A 59 -23.90 -7.56 4.34
N GLU A 60 -24.36 -8.79 4.23
CA GLU A 60 -25.38 -9.33 5.12
C GLU A 60 -24.71 -10.13 6.24
N HIS A 61 -24.95 -9.75 7.49
CA HIS A 61 -24.59 -10.56 8.64
C HIS A 61 -25.67 -11.63 8.86
N LEU A 62 -25.27 -12.91 8.87
CA LEU A 62 -26.19 -14.04 8.97
C LEU A 62 -26.18 -14.71 10.35
N LEU A 63 -24.99 -14.82 10.97
CA LEU A 63 -24.79 -15.60 12.19
C LEU A 63 -23.54 -15.17 12.94
N THR A 64 -23.69 -15.03 14.26
CA THR A 64 -22.56 -15.04 15.21
C THR A 64 -22.84 -16.13 16.23
N MET A 65 -21.92 -17.08 16.37
CA MET A 65 -22.07 -18.19 17.31
C MET A 65 -20.74 -18.51 18.01
N PRO A 66 -20.79 -19.00 19.25
CA PRO A 66 -19.59 -19.49 19.92
C PRO A 66 -19.04 -20.72 19.21
N LEU A 67 -17.71 -20.82 19.16
CA LEU A 67 -17.04 -21.99 18.59
C LEU A 67 -17.00 -23.11 19.63
N GLU A 68 -17.81 -24.15 19.42
CA GLU A 68 -17.83 -25.35 20.27
C GLU A 68 -16.79 -26.38 19.81
N ARG A 69 -16.55 -27.43 20.62
CA ARG A 69 -15.50 -28.43 20.35
C ARG A 69 -15.67 -29.19 19.02
N GLU A 70 -16.89 -29.21 18.49
CA GLU A 70 -17.30 -29.86 17.25
C GLU A 70 -17.17 -28.95 16.02
N LEU A 71 -17.06 -27.63 16.21
CA LEU A 71 -16.87 -26.66 15.14
C LEU A 71 -15.38 -26.29 15.09
N ARG A 72 -14.59 -26.92 14.21
CA ARG A 72 -13.13 -26.71 14.16
C ARG A 72 -12.69 -26.01 12.88
N SER A 73 -13.53 -26.04 11.86
CA SER A 73 -13.27 -25.45 10.55
C SER A 73 -14.38 -24.46 10.17
N ALA A 74 -14.09 -23.65 9.15
CA ALA A 74 -15.12 -22.83 8.53
C ALA A 74 -16.22 -23.68 7.88
N GLU A 75 -15.89 -24.88 7.42
CA GLU A 75 -16.82 -25.81 6.78
C GLU A 75 -17.85 -26.35 7.79
N ASP A 76 -17.42 -26.64 9.02
CA ASP A 76 -18.32 -27.06 10.10
C ASP A 76 -19.33 -25.95 10.44
N CYS A 77 -18.86 -24.69 10.48
CA CYS A 77 -19.72 -23.53 10.69
C CYS A 77 -20.73 -23.34 9.54
N LEU A 78 -20.32 -23.59 8.29
CA LEU A 78 -21.21 -23.54 7.14
C LEU A 78 -22.26 -24.67 7.17
N GLY A 79 -21.88 -25.86 7.63
CA GLY A 79 -22.83 -26.96 7.86
C GLY A 79 -23.92 -26.55 8.83
N ARG A 80 -23.54 -25.95 9.97
CA ARG A 80 -24.49 -25.44 10.95
C ARG A 80 -25.38 -24.32 10.41
N LEU A 81 -24.81 -23.41 9.62
CA LEU A 81 -25.58 -22.34 8.97
C LEU A 81 -26.66 -22.92 8.04
N ARG A 82 -26.33 -23.95 7.24
CA ARG A 82 -27.28 -24.63 6.36
C ARG A 82 -28.41 -25.31 7.12
N GLU A 83 -28.10 -26.00 8.23
CA GLU A 83 -29.14 -26.60 9.08
C GLU A 83 -30.14 -25.55 9.61
N LEU A 84 -29.65 -24.36 10.00
CA LEU A 84 -30.49 -23.26 10.45
C LEU A 84 -31.31 -22.66 9.30
N GLU A 85 -30.71 -22.58 8.10
CA GLU A 85 -31.38 -22.11 6.90
C GLU A 85 -32.53 -23.04 6.50
N GLU A 86 -32.33 -24.35 6.52
CA GLU A 86 -33.38 -25.36 6.26
C GLU A 86 -34.54 -25.28 7.27
N GLN A 87 -34.24 -24.85 8.50
CA GLN A 87 -35.25 -24.60 9.54
C GLN A 87 -35.96 -23.24 9.40
N GLY A 88 -35.53 -22.40 8.45
CA GLY A 88 -36.04 -21.03 8.27
C GLY A 88 -35.65 -20.09 9.42
N ARG A 89 -34.50 -20.35 10.07
CA ARG A 89 -34.02 -19.62 11.26
C ARG A 89 -32.85 -18.69 10.97
N VAL A 90 -32.61 -18.38 9.71
CA VAL A 90 -31.56 -17.46 9.26
C VAL A 90 -32.22 -16.25 8.63
N TRP A 91 -31.76 -15.06 8.99
CA TRP A 91 -32.15 -13.80 8.40
C TRP A 91 -30.90 -12.94 8.23
N GLY A 92 -30.80 -12.26 7.09
CA GLY A 92 -29.73 -11.31 6.84
C GLY A 92 -30.00 -9.98 7.53
N GLN A 93 -28.97 -9.46 8.21
CA GLN A 93 -28.92 -8.08 8.65
C GLN A 93 -27.98 -7.29 7.74
N ASP A 94 -28.50 -6.26 7.07
CA ASP A 94 -27.68 -5.36 6.26
C ASP A 94 -26.73 -4.55 7.15
N VAL A 95 -25.43 -4.69 6.90
CA VAL A 95 -24.38 -3.99 7.65
C VAL A 95 -23.27 -3.50 6.72
N ILE A 96 -22.52 -2.51 7.18
CA ILE A 96 -21.31 -2.02 6.55
C ILE A 96 -20.11 -2.67 7.23
N LEU A 97 -19.35 -3.45 6.46
CA LEU A 97 -18.08 -4.01 6.85
C LEU A 97 -16.96 -3.07 6.42
N GLU A 98 -16.19 -2.54 7.39
CA GLU A 98 -15.06 -1.67 7.11
C GLU A 98 -13.81 -2.02 7.92
N VAL A 99 -12.63 -1.63 7.42
CA VAL A 99 -11.40 -1.65 8.20
C VAL A 99 -11.10 -0.23 8.67
N ARG A 100 -11.12 -0.02 9.98
CA ARG A 100 -10.83 1.26 10.62
C ARG A 100 -9.73 1.05 11.66
N ASP A 101 -8.65 1.83 11.58
CA ASP A 101 -7.54 1.77 12.54
C ASP A 101 -6.97 0.36 12.77
N GLN A 102 -6.89 -0.45 11.70
CA GLN A 102 -6.45 -1.87 11.72
C GLN A 102 -7.43 -2.84 12.40
N GLU A 103 -8.64 -2.41 12.70
CA GLU A 103 -9.72 -3.24 13.22
C GLU A 103 -10.79 -3.47 12.15
N LEU A 104 -11.42 -4.64 12.20
CA LEU A 104 -12.57 -4.98 11.36
C LEU A 104 -13.84 -4.58 12.10
N VAL A 105 -14.59 -3.63 11.54
CA VAL A 105 -15.77 -3.03 12.16
C VAL A 105 -17.00 -3.38 11.34
N LEU A 106 -18.04 -3.87 12.03
CA LEU A 106 -19.39 -3.99 11.50
C LEU A 106 -20.22 -2.82 12.03
N SER A 107 -20.65 -1.93 11.12
CA SER A 107 -21.49 -0.78 11.45
C SER A 107 -22.89 -0.98 10.86
N ASP A 108 -23.91 -0.57 11.59
CA ASP A 108 -25.27 -0.58 11.07
C ASP A 108 -25.42 0.49 9.98
N VAL A 109 -26.15 0.17 8.89
CA VAL A 109 -26.31 1.06 7.72
C VAL A 109 -27.02 2.37 8.10
N GLU A 110 -27.93 2.34 9.07
CA GLU A 110 -28.69 3.52 9.52
C GLU A 110 -27.90 4.41 10.49
N SER A 111 -26.81 3.87 11.07
CA SER A 111 -26.01 4.54 12.09
C SER A 111 -24.85 5.39 11.55
N LYS A 112 -24.64 5.43 10.23
CA LYS A 112 -23.62 6.26 9.56
C LYS A 112 -24.12 7.66 9.19
#